data_AF-A0A1H3XXM3-F1
#
_entry.id   AF-A0A1H3XXM3-F1
#
_cell.length_a   1.000
_cell.length_b   1.000
_cell.length_c   1.000
_cell.angle_alpha   90.00
_cell.angle_beta   90.00
_cell.angle_gamma   90.00
#
_symmetry.space_group_name_H-M   'P 1'
#
loop_
_entity.id
_entity.type
_entity.pdbx_description
1 polymer ?
#
loop_
_entity_poly.entity_id
_entity_poly.type
_entity_poly.pdbx_seq_one_letter_code
_entity_poly.pdbx_strand_id
1 'polypeptide(L)'
;MKTRIGVISPADSMQRIEYVAQEFENIEFVPHVYEELSEITNILTNHRYEVDQWFFSGVLNYTYATENHLITEEEASFPPLHGSSFFGILLEAQLAKQTVFQQVGIDTISDEEIEKILSYYNLEKLTYYNHPFEGYDKIQNLVAFHKNLYEQGKTEVVITSIKDVFYQLKKMKIPVFRVTPSYLSIRMVIQFLEERAHSKRYRNSQTAIIGCRVQFNLDKLDDLYYSFKTKYQELDLKRSLLQVTEKINGSLMQLGDGLFFIFTTRGEVSEDAYEDLLDLIEEIKLQNNIEASISIGFGETVSQAEQNVRLGFRNMTKQEQATILLVDEDQSITLKNKQTEDLSYQTVETGADWRKKIKDASISPGVVSKIIAYAKQYHRDQFTSQDVSRWLQSTERNGRRILTEMEKTNVVEQCGEAQSGERGRPRKVYRFTQL
;
A
#
# COMPACT_ATOMS: atom_id res chain seq x y z
N MET A 1 10.32 1.24 -23.16
CA MET A 1 10.01 2.64 -22.78
C MET A 1 10.96 3.01 -21.65
N LYS A 2 11.53 4.21 -21.65
CA LYS A 2 12.38 4.66 -20.54
C LYS A 2 11.53 4.89 -19.29
N THR A 3 12.08 4.62 -18.11
CA THR A 3 11.44 5.00 -16.84
C THR A 3 11.49 6.51 -16.70
N ARG A 4 10.37 7.18 -16.43
CA ARG A 4 10.33 8.63 -16.20
C ARG A 4 10.35 8.91 -14.71
N ILE A 5 11.35 9.64 -14.22
CA ILE A 5 11.48 10.01 -12.80
C ILE A 5 11.42 11.53 -12.67
N GLY A 6 10.41 12.05 -11.96
CA GLY A 6 10.32 13.47 -11.61
C GLY A 6 11.26 13.79 -10.46
N VAL A 7 12.09 14.82 -10.59
CA VAL A 7 13.07 15.21 -9.56
C VAL A 7 12.67 16.55 -8.96
N ILE A 8 12.34 16.57 -7.66
CA ILE A 8 12.01 17.80 -6.92
C ILE A 8 13.18 18.18 -6.03
N SER A 9 13.80 19.33 -6.29
CA SER A 9 14.95 19.78 -5.50
C SER A 9 15.24 21.28 -5.60
N PRO A 10 15.97 21.87 -4.64
CA PRO A 10 16.63 23.15 -4.85
C PRO A 10 17.73 23.05 -5.91
N ALA A 11 18.08 24.18 -6.54
CA ALA A 11 19.02 24.22 -7.66
C ALA A 11 20.39 23.55 -7.38
N ASP A 12 20.93 23.69 -6.16
CA ASP A 12 22.23 23.14 -5.81
C ASP A 12 22.20 21.62 -5.58
N SER A 13 21.09 21.08 -5.11
CA SER A 13 20.87 19.64 -5.02
C SER A 13 20.61 19.03 -6.39
N MET A 14 19.91 19.74 -7.29
CA MET A 14 19.64 19.28 -8.66
C MET A 14 20.93 18.92 -9.39
N GLN A 15 21.94 19.80 -9.35
CA GLN A 15 23.23 19.58 -10.02
C GLN A 15 23.92 18.28 -9.58
N ARG A 16 23.83 17.95 -8.28
CA ARG A 16 24.41 16.70 -7.74
C ARG A 16 23.63 15.48 -8.19
N ILE A 17 22.30 15.58 -8.23
CA ILE A 17 21.43 14.49 -8.68
C ILE A 17 21.65 14.24 -10.18
N GLU A 18 21.69 15.30 -11.00
CA GLU A 18 21.96 15.23 -12.44
C GLU A 18 23.31 14.58 -12.74
N TYR A 19 24.35 14.88 -11.94
CA TYR A 19 25.65 14.23 -12.09
C TYR A 19 25.57 12.70 -11.95
N VAL A 20 24.82 12.21 -10.95
CA VAL A 20 24.63 10.76 -10.76
C VAL A 20 23.67 10.18 -11.81
N ALA A 21 22.66 10.95 -12.21
CA ALA A 21 21.66 10.56 -13.19
C ALA A 21 22.26 10.24 -14.58
N GLN A 22 23.40 10.84 -14.93
CA GLN A 22 24.12 10.55 -16.18
C GLN A 22 24.52 9.07 -16.32
N GLU A 23 24.62 8.34 -15.22
CA GLU A 23 24.95 6.90 -15.23
C GLU A 23 23.77 6.02 -15.64
N PHE A 24 22.55 6.57 -15.74
CA PHE A 24 21.31 5.82 -15.95
C PHE A 24 20.68 6.11 -17.32
N GLU A 25 21.15 5.40 -18.36
CA GLU A 25 20.70 5.62 -19.74
C GLU A 25 19.21 5.28 -19.98
N ASN A 26 18.66 4.36 -19.19
CA ASN A 26 17.28 3.87 -19.32
C ASN A 26 16.25 4.72 -18.57
N ILE A 27 16.69 5.78 -17.90
CA ILE A 27 15.84 6.69 -17.15
C ILE A 27 15.78 8.05 -17.86
N GLU A 28 14.58 8.61 -17.95
CA GLU A 28 14.34 10.01 -18.31
C GLU A 28 14.04 10.78 -17.02
N PHE A 29 14.95 11.67 -16.63
CA PHE A 29 14.75 12.53 -15.47
C PHE A 29 14.03 13.81 -15.89
N VAL A 30 12.96 14.14 -15.17
CA VAL A 30 12.15 15.35 -15.38
C VAL A 30 12.42 16.32 -14.22
N PRO A 31 13.28 17.34 -14.42
CA PRO A 31 13.71 18.21 -13.34
C PRO A 31 12.65 19.26 -12.98
N HIS A 32 12.36 19.40 -11.68
CA HIS A 32 11.52 20.44 -11.10
C HIS A 32 12.28 21.13 -9.96
N VAL A 33 12.77 22.33 -10.24
CA VAL A 33 13.49 23.15 -9.26
C VAL A 33 12.50 24.03 -8.50
N TYR A 34 12.66 24.13 -7.18
CA TYR A 34 11.91 25.04 -6.33
C TYR A 34 12.85 25.95 -5.52
N GLU A 35 12.39 27.16 -5.18
CA GLU A 35 13.08 28.02 -4.21
C GLU A 35 12.34 28.03 -2.86
N GLU A 36 11.02 28.08 -2.89
CA GLU A 36 10.13 28.03 -1.72
C GLU A 36 9.41 26.67 -1.63
N LEU A 37 9.28 26.11 -0.42
CA LEU A 37 8.65 24.79 -0.22
C LEU A 37 7.20 24.75 -0.75
N SER A 38 6.48 25.86 -0.71
CA SER A 38 5.09 25.96 -1.18
C SER A 38 4.94 25.69 -2.67
N GLU A 39 6.00 25.86 -3.47
CA GLU A 39 5.98 25.59 -4.92
C GLU A 39 5.83 24.09 -5.23
N ILE A 40 6.21 23.21 -4.29
CA ILE A 40 6.08 21.75 -4.44
C ILE A 40 4.63 21.34 -4.69
N THR A 41 3.68 22.03 -4.05
CA THR A 41 2.24 21.81 -4.25
C THR A 41 1.86 21.99 -5.72
N ASN A 42 2.27 23.11 -6.32
CA ASN A 42 1.97 23.39 -7.73
C ASN A 42 2.67 22.41 -8.68
N ILE A 43 3.91 22.01 -8.37
CA ILE A 43 4.65 21.01 -9.16
C ILE A 43 3.87 19.69 -9.18
N LEU A 44 3.48 19.17 -8.01
CA LEU A 44 2.80 17.89 -7.92
C LEU A 44 1.37 17.96 -8.49
N THR A 45 0.61 19.03 -8.23
CA THR A 45 -0.75 19.16 -8.79
C THR A 45 -0.75 19.12 -10.32
N ASN A 46 0.25 19.71 -10.98
CA ASN A 46 0.28 19.79 -12.43
C ASN A 46 0.95 18.57 -13.09
N HIS A 47 1.94 17.95 -12.43
CA HIS A 47 2.81 16.96 -13.07
C HIS A 47 2.80 15.56 -12.44
N ARG A 48 2.08 15.32 -11.32
CA ARG A 48 2.14 14.06 -10.55
C ARG A 48 2.03 12.80 -11.41
N TYR A 49 1.14 12.80 -12.40
CA TYR A 49 0.85 11.64 -13.25
C TYR A 49 1.63 11.60 -14.57
N GLU A 50 2.56 12.54 -14.78
CA GLU A 50 3.41 12.53 -15.97
C GLU A 50 4.61 11.58 -15.84
N VAL A 51 4.98 11.21 -14.62
CA VAL A 51 6.17 10.40 -14.31
C VAL A 51 5.77 9.07 -13.67
N ASP A 52 6.65 8.07 -13.77
CA ASP A 52 6.43 6.78 -13.12
C ASP A 52 6.61 6.89 -11.60
N GLN A 53 7.56 7.73 -11.17
CA GLN A 53 8.07 7.84 -9.80
C GLN A 53 8.65 9.24 -9.52
N TRP A 54 8.73 9.61 -8.23
CA TRP A 54 9.27 10.89 -7.76
C TRP A 54 10.54 10.72 -6.90
N PHE A 55 11.58 11.49 -7.22
CA PHE A 55 12.80 11.64 -6.45
C PHE A 55 12.79 12.99 -5.76
N PHE A 56 12.78 13.01 -4.43
CA PHE A 56 12.98 14.22 -3.65
C PHE A 56 14.43 14.33 -3.22
N SER A 57 15.02 15.53 -3.28
CA SER A 57 16.42 15.74 -2.89
C SER A 57 16.74 15.50 -1.41
N GLY A 58 15.76 15.48 -0.52
CA GLY A 58 15.99 15.27 0.90
C GLY A 58 14.70 15.09 1.70
N VAL A 59 14.88 14.94 3.02
CA VAL A 59 13.76 14.68 3.94
C VAL A 59 12.78 15.85 4.01
N LEU A 60 13.27 17.10 3.96
CA LEU A 60 12.42 18.28 4.15
C LEU A 60 11.32 18.40 3.10
N ASN A 61 11.68 18.34 1.82
CA ASN A 61 10.72 18.45 0.72
C ASN A 61 9.87 17.20 0.56
N TYR A 62 10.43 16.02 0.86
CA TYR A 62 9.65 14.79 0.90
C TYR A 62 8.56 14.84 1.97
N THR A 63 8.92 15.19 3.21
CA THR A 63 7.97 15.28 4.34
C THR A 63 6.92 16.36 4.11
N TYR A 64 7.30 17.52 3.55
CA TYR A 64 6.32 18.53 3.15
C TYR A 64 5.25 17.94 2.20
N ALA A 65 5.67 17.17 1.19
CA ALA A 65 4.75 16.60 0.21
C ALA A 65 3.86 15.50 0.81
N THR A 66 4.40 14.64 1.67
CA THR A 66 3.63 13.53 2.27
C THR A 66 2.67 14.01 3.36
N GLU A 67 3.08 14.94 4.23
CA GLU A 67 2.21 15.49 5.29
C GLU A 67 1.07 16.35 4.74
N ASN A 68 1.24 16.95 3.55
CA ASN A 68 0.18 17.65 2.83
C ASN A 68 -0.63 16.73 1.89
N HIS A 69 -0.45 15.41 1.97
CA HIS A 69 -1.15 14.41 1.14
C HIS A 69 -1.01 14.62 -0.37
N LEU A 70 0.07 15.26 -0.81
CA LEU A 70 0.35 15.54 -2.22
C LEU A 70 0.94 14.30 -2.93
N ILE A 71 1.57 13.41 -2.16
CA ILE A 71 2.19 12.19 -2.65
C ILE A 71 2.19 11.11 -1.57
N THR A 72 2.25 9.83 -1.97
CA THR A 72 2.38 8.70 -1.05
C THR A 72 3.79 8.11 -1.05
N GLU A 73 4.11 7.30 -0.03
CA GLU A 73 5.39 6.60 0.07
C GLU A 73 5.62 5.62 -1.10
N GLU A 74 4.56 5.17 -1.79
CA GLU A 74 4.64 4.28 -2.96
C GLU A 74 5.00 5.01 -4.26
N GLU A 75 4.89 6.33 -4.27
CA GLU A 75 5.12 7.17 -5.46
C GLU A 75 6.46 7.89 -5.40
N ALA A 76 7.01 8.11 -4.20
CA ALA A 76 8.20 8.92 -3.99
C ALA A 76 9.26 8.24 -3.13
N SER A 77 10.50 8.73 -3.21
CA SER A 77 11.56 8.45 -2.24
C SER A 77 12.58 9.59 -2.23
N PHE A 78 13.47 9.58 -1.24
CA PHE A 78 14.57 10.54 -1.10
C PHE A 78 15.83 9.84 -0.58
N PRO A 79 17.02 10.32 -0.93
CA PRO A 79 18.27 9.74 -0.46
C PRO A 79 18.50 10.06 1.03
N PRO A 80 18.63 9.04 1.89
CA PRO A 80 18.88 9.25 3.32
C PRO A 80 20.29 9.80 3.57
N LEU A 81 20.41 10.55 4.66
CA LEU A 81 21.69 11.03 5.17
C LEU A 81 22.33 9.95 6.05
N HIS A 82 23.18 9.13 5.44
CA HIS A 82 23.98 8.14 6.17
C HIS A 82 25.22 8.77 6.81
N GLY A 83 25.86 8.02 7.71
CA GLY A 83 27.09 8.45 8.37
C GLY A 83 28.26 8.80 7.48
N SER A 84 28.36 8.21 6.29
CA SER A 84 29.35 8.62 5.29
C SER A 84 29.18 10.09 4.86
N SER A 85 27.95 10.58 4.81
CA SER A 85 27.64 11.98 4.48
C SER A 85 28.11 12.91 5.61
N PHE A 86 27.87 12.51 6.86
CA PHE A 86 28.33 13.23 8.05
C PHE A 86 29.87 13.30 8.14
N PHE A 87 30.56 12.17 7.97
CA PHE A 87 32.01 12.16 8.02
C PHE A 87 32.66 12.90 6.86
N GLY A 88 32.10 12.78 5.66
CA GLY A 88 32.57 13.52 4.49
C GLY A 88 32.54 15.03 4.74
N ILE A 89 31.41 15.54 5.23
CA ILE A 89 31.28 16.99 5.48
C ILE A 89 32.07 17.45 6.71
N LEU A 90 32.22 16.62 7.75
CA LEU A 90 33.06 16.94 8.90
C LEU A 90 34.53 17.02 8.48
N LEU A 91 35.01 16.10 7.65
CA LEU A 91 36.36 16.15 7.10
C LEU A 91 36.56 17.40 6.23
N GLU A 92 35.61 17.71 5.36
CA GLU A 92 35.63 18.94 4.56
C GLU A 92 35.71 20.19 5.45
N ALA A 93 34.90 20.24 6.51
CA ALA A 93 34.88 21.34 7.46
C ALA A 93 36.24 21.54 8.14
N GLN A 94 36.85 20.44 8.61
CA GLN A 94 38.16 20.46 9.25
C GLN A 94 39.26 20.92 8.30
N LEU A 95 39.26 20.45 7.04
CA LEU A 95 40.22 20.86 6.03
C LEU A 95 40.05 22.34 5.66
N ALA A 96 38.81 22.80 5.48
CA ALA A 96 38.51 24.19 5.15
C ALA A 96 38.90 25.18 6.26
N LYS A 97 38.85 24.74 7.53
CA LYS A 97 39.19 25.54 8.71
C LYS A 97 40.57 25.25 9.28
N GLN A 98 41.29 24.28 8.71
CA GLN A 98 42.59 23.80 9.19
C GLN A 98 42.60 23.52 10.70
N THR A 99 41.48 23.00 11.22
CA THR A 99 41.24 22.79 12.66
C THR A 99 40.49 21.47 12.84
N VAL A 100 40.80 20.73 13.90
CA VAL A 100 40.06 19.53 14.28
C VAL A 100 38.88 19.94 15.16
N PHE A 101 37.66 19.67 14.70
CA PHE A 101 36.45 19.95 15.46
C PHE A 101 36.12 18.76 16.37
N GLN A 102 35.98 19.02 17.66
CA GLN A 102 35.64 18.01 18.67
C GLN A 102 34.23 18.20 19.22
N GLN A 103 33.63 19.37 19.04
CA GLN A 103 32.30 19.68 19.54
C GLN A 103 31.38 20.12 18.39
N VAL A 104 30.46 19.25 17.99
CA VAL A 104 29.69 19.42 16.75
C VAL A 104 28.20 19.50 17.04
N GLY A 105 27.55 20.55 16.54
CA GLY A 105 26.09 20.61 16.45
C GLY A 105 25.62 19.91 15.18
N ILE A 106 24.64 19.02 15.29
CA ILE A 106 24.10 18.25 14.17
C ILE A 106 22.59 18.44 14.14
N ASP A 107 21.99 18.48 12.95
CA ASP A 107 20.55 18.32 12.79
C ASP A 107 20.20 17.33 11.67
N THR A 108 18.89 17.08 11.56
CA THR A 108 18.24 16.26 10.52
C THR A 108 18.50 14.76 10.64
N ILE A 109 19.74 14.34 10.91
CA ILE A 109 20.13 12.94 11.02
C ILE A 109 19.50 12.33 12.29
N SER A 110 19.02 11.08 12.21
CA SER A 110 18.45 10.40 13.38
C SER A 110 19.52 10.05 14.41
N ASP A 111 19.12 10.01 15.69
CA ASP A 111 20.02 9.59 16.77
C ASP A 111 20.54 8.16 16.54
N GLU A 112 19.69 7.25 16.06
CA GLU A 112 20.08 5.88 15.74
C GLU A 112 21.22 5.83 14.71
N GLU A 113 21.18 6.67 13.67
CA GLU A 113 22.24 6.70 12.66
C GLU A 113 23.54 7.25 13.26
N ILE A 114 23.47 8.30 14.07
CA ILE A 114 24.64 8.85 14.79
C ILE A 114 25.24 7.82 15.78
N GLU A 115 24.40 7.13 16.54
CA GLU A 115 24.84 6.09 17.49
C GLU A 115 25.51 4.92 16.78
N LYS A 116 24.91 4.42 15.68
CA LYS A 116 25.54 3.37 14.84
C LYS A 116 26.93 3.80 14.43
N ILE A 117 27.06 5.00 13.87
CA ILE A 117 28.33 5.55 13.42
C ILE A 117 29.35 5.56 14.56
N LEU A 118 29.00 6.14 15.71
CA LEU A 118 29.93 6.26 16.84
C LEU A 118 30.26 4.91 17.48
N SER A 119 29.40 3.91 17.37
CA SER A 119 29.67 2.56 17.87
C SER A 119 30.69 1.78 17.01
N TYR A 120 30.81 2.10 15.72
CA TYR A 120 31.74 1.43 14.80
C TYR A 120 33.15 2.03 14.79
N TYR A 121 33.31 3.29 15.20
CA TYR A 121 34.59 4.01 15.13
C TYR A 121 35.04 4.53 16.51
N ASN A 122 36.35 4.55 16.75
CA ASN A 122 36.93 5.07 18.00
C ASN A 122 36.95 6.60 18.03
N LEU A 123 35.78 7.22 18.20
CA LEU A 123 35.56 8.67 18.18
C LEU A 123 35.23 9.24 19.57
N GLU A 124 35.83 8.69 20.63
CA GLU A 124 35.57 9.05 22.03
C GLU A 124 35.77 10.54 22.35
N LYS A 125 36.58 11.25 21.55
CA LYS A 125 36.83 12.68 21.71
C LYS A 125 35.80 13.59 21.02
N LEU A 126 34.91 13.02 20.21
CA LEU A 126 33.87 13.76 19.52
C LEU A 126 32.64 13.87 20.43
N THR A 127 32.37 15.08 20.90
CA THR A 127 31.10 15.44 21.55
C THR A 127 30.16 16.00 20.51
N TYR A 128 28.91 15.53 20.49
CA TYR A 128 27.91 16.01 19.56
C TYR A 128 26.61 16.39 20.27
N TYR A 129 25.88 17.31 19.66
CA TYR A 129 24.53 17.69 20.05
C TYR A 129 23.64 17.56 18.82
N ASN A 130 22.79 16.55 18.79
CA ASN A 130 21.91 16.29 17.66
C ASN A 130 20.51 16.84 17.91
N HIS A 131 19.90 17.39 16.87
CA HIS A 131 18.47 17.65 16.79
C HIS A 131 17.91 16.93 15.55
N PRO A 132 17.39 15.69 15.72
CA PRO A 132 16.80 14.94 14.63
C PRO A 132 15.70 15.73 13.89
N PHE A 133 15.43 15.34 12.65
CA PHE A 133 14.32 15.93 11.89
C PHE A 133 12.98 15.54 12.51
N GLU A 134 12.15 16.53 12.86
CA GLU A 134 10.85 16.31 13.52
C GLU A 134 9.64 16.87 12.73
N GLY A 135 9.86 17.31 11.49
CA GLY A 135 8.82 17.91 10.64
C GLY A 135 9.23 19.26 10.04
N TYR A 136 8.57 19.64 8.93
CA TYR A 136 8.95 20.80 8.14
C TYR A 136 8.61 22.15 8.83
N ASP A 137 7.58 22.19 9.68
CA ASP A 137 7.18 23.42 10.39
C ASP A 137 8.14 23.86 11.50
N LYS A 138 9.09 23.00 11.87
CA LYS A 138 10.00 23.21 13.01
C LYS A 138 11.36 23.78 12.62
N ILE A 139 11.56 24.23 11.37
CA ILE A 139 12.87 24.74 10.89
C ILE A 139 13.39 25.90 11.75
N GLN A 140 12.52 26.80 12.21
CA GLN A 140 12.95 27.93 13.06
C GLN A 140 13.53 27.46 14.40
N ASN A 141 13.06 26.32 14.92
CA ASN A 141 13.60 25.74 16.15
C ASN A 141 15.05 25.27 15.96
N LEU A 142 15.42 24.80 14.77
CA LEU A 142 16.79 24.36 14.46
C LEU A 142 17.79 25.53 14.50
N VAL A 143 17.41 26.69 13.97
CA VAL A 143 18.27 27.89 14.00
C VAL A 143 18.50 28.32 15.45
N ALA A 144 17.45 28.37 16.26
CA ALA A 144 17.54 28.73 17.67
C ALA A 144 18.37 27.71 18.49
N PHE A 145 18.17 26.42 18.23
CA PHE A 145 18.92 25.32 18.85
C PHE A 145 20.43 25.48 18.63
N HIS A 146 20.86 25.57 17.37
CA HIS A 146 22.27 25.68 17.02
C HIS A 146 22.91 26.98 17.52
N LYS A 147 22.17 28.10 17.40
CA LYS A 147 22.64 29.40 17.89
C LYS A 147 22.92 29.35 19.40
N ASN A 148 21.99 28.80 20.18
CA ASN A 148 22.13 28.73 21.62
C ASN A 148 23.31 27.86 22.06
N LEU A 149 23.51 26.70 21.41
CA LEU A 149 24.66 25.84 21.69
C LEU A 149 26.00 26.51 21.36
N TYR A 150 26.06 27.26 20.25
CA TYR A 150 27.26 27.99 19.86
C TYR A 150 27.56 29.15 20.83
N GLU A 151 26.56 29.94 21.19
CA GLU A 151 26.71 31.06 22.14
C GLU A 151 27.10 30.60 23.55
N GLN A 152 26.68 29.39 23.95
CA GLN A 152 27.11 28.75 25.20
C GLN A 152 28.52 28.13 25.15
N GLY A 153 29.17 28.13 23.98
CA GLY A 153 30.47 27.49 23.79
C GLY A 153 30.45 25.96 23.84
N LYS A 154 29.29 25.33 23.58
CA LYS A 154 29.13 23.87 23.55
C LYS A 154 29.44 23.25 22.20
N THR A 155 29.45 24.05 21.13
CA THR A 155 29.71 23.59 19.77
C THR A 155 30.68 24.54 19.08
N GLU A 156 31.60 23.99 18.30
CA GLU A 156 32.60 24.73 17.52
C GLU A 156 32.14 24.91 16.07
N VAL A 157 31.35 23.95 15.57
CA VAL A 157 30.85 23.91 14.21
C VAL A 157 29.47 23.25 14.18
N VAL A 158 28.64 23.70 13.24
CA VAL A 158 27.32 23.14 12.96
C VAL A 158 27.34 22.41 11.61
N ILE A 159 26.75 21.21 11.58
CA ILE A 159 26.46 20.46 10.37
C ILE A 159 24.94 20.36 10.23
N THR A 160 24.40 20.96 9.18
CA THR A 160 22.96 21.01 8.91
C THR A 160 22.66 20.55 7.50
N SER A 161 21.53 19.90 7.25
CA SER A 161 21.11 19.54 5.88
C SER A 161 20.25 20.63 5.22
N ILE A 162 19.64 21.48 6.05
CA ILE A 162 18.58 22.40 5.65
C ILE A 162 19.19 23.70 5.10
N LYS A 163 18.89 24.01 3.84
CA LYS A 163 19.40 25.19 3.10
C LYS A 163 19.20 26.49 3.91
N ASP A 164 18.02 26.69 4.46
CA ASP A 164 17.67 27.92 5.17
C ASP A 164 18.41 28.05 6.51
N VAL A 165 18.53 26.95 7.27
CA VAL A 165 19.30 26.92 8.52
C VAL A 165 20.76 27.25 8.23
N PHE A 166 21.36 26.64 7.20
CA PHE A 166 22.71 26.93 6.74
C PHE A 166 22.92 28.42 6.45
N TYR A 167 22.06 29.03 5.64
CA TYR A 167 22.22 30.44 5.28
C TYR A 167 21.98 31.39 6.46
N GLN A 168 21.04 31.08 7.35
CA GLN A 168 20.78 31.89 8.54
C GLN A 168 21.97 31.85 9.52
N LEU A 169 22.48 30.66 9.84
CA LEU A 169 23.65 30.52 10.73
C LEU A 169 24.91 31.15 10.11
N LYS A 170 25.10 31.01 8.80
CA LYS A 170 26.21 31.64 8.08
C LYS A 170 26.14 33.17 8.13
N LYS A 171 24.94 33.77 8.01
CA LYS A 171 24.73 35.22 8.18
C LYS A 171 25.07 35.69 9.61
N MET A 172 24.81 34.85 10.61
CA MET A 172 25.18 35.08 12.01
C MET A 172 26.67 34.84 12.30
N LYS A 173 27.48 34.48 11.28
CA LYS A 173 28.91 34.14 11.39
C LYS A 173 29.20 32.92 12.26
N ILE A 174 28.21 32.05 12.47
CA ILE A 174 28.41 30.76 13.13
C ILE A 174 29.07 29.81 12.12
N PRO A 175 30.15 29.10 12.48
CA PRO A 175 30.76 28.10 11.61
C PRO A 175 29.76 27.00 11.27
N VAL A 176 29.34 26.93 10.01
CA VAL A 176 28.31 26.00 9.56
C VAL A 176 28.68 25.40 8.21
N PHE A 177 28.42 24.11 8.05
CA PHE A 177 28.60 23.36 6.82
C PHE A 177 27.31 22.61 6.47
N ARG A 178 27.01 22.52 5.17
CA ARG A 178 25.80 21.86 4.70
C ARG A 178 26.10 20.41 4.36
N VAL A 179 25.47 19.46 5.08
CA VAL A 179 25.53 18.05 4.71
C VAL A 179 24.57 17.80 3.56
N THR A 180 25.02 17.07 2.56
CA THR A 180 24.20 16.60 1.43
C THR A 180 24.31 15.09 1.32
N PRO A 181 23.29 14.41 0.76
CA PRO A 181 23.37 12.98 0.50
C PRO A 181 24.61 12.61 -0.31
N SER A 182 25.21 11.47 0.03
CA SER A 182 26.38 10.94 -0.68
C SER A 182 26.03 10.51 -2.12
N TYR A 183 27.04 10.44 -2.98
CA TYR A 183 26.90 9.85 -4.33
C TYR A 183 26.21 8.47 -4.28
N LEU A 184 26.63 7.61 -3.33
CA LEU A 184 26.06 6.28 -3.18
C LEU A 184 24.59 6.33 -2.75
N SER A 185 24.22 7.22 -1.82
CA SER A 185 22.82 7.41 -1.40
C SER A 185 21.92 7.81 -2.57
N ILE A 186 22.36 8.78 -3.38
CA ILE A 186 21.61 9.23 -4.57
C ILE A 186 21.46 8.07 -5.56
N ARG A 187 22.56 7.38 -5.87
CA ARG A 187 22.57 6.26 -6.82
C ARG A 187 21.65 5.11 -6.38
N MET A 188 21.66 4.75 -5.09
CA MET A 188 20.81 3.69 -4.55
C MET A 188 19.32 4.04 -4.63
N VAL A 189 18.96 5.30 -4.37
CA VAL A 189 17.55 5.72 -4.49
C VAL A 189 17.09 5.78 -5.94
N ILE A 190 17.94 6.20 -6.88
CA ILE A 190 17.60 6.13 -8.31
C ILE A 190 17.34 4.67 -8.73
N GLN A 191 18.22 3.73 -8.34
CA GLN A 191 18.03 2.30 -8.61
C GLN A 191 16.74 1.77 -7.98
N PHE A 192 16.47 2.13 -6.73
CA PHE A 192 15.24 1.73 -6.05
C PHE A 192 13.99 2.21 -6.78
N LEU A 193 13.96 3.47 -7.22
CA LEU A 193 12.83 4.05 -7.94
C LEU A 193 12.67 3.41 -9.32
N GLU A 194 13.77 3.12 -10.03
CA GLU A 194 13.75 2.39 -11.30
C GLU A 194 13.14 0.99 -11.14
N GLU A 195 13.64 0.20 -10.20
CA GLU A 195 13.12 -1.15 -9.91
C GLU A 195 11.65 -1.13 -9.48
N ARG A 196 11.25 -0.12 -8.69
CA ARG A 196 9.85 0.07 -8.29
C ARG A 196 8.96 0.39 -9.50
N ALA A 197 9.40 1.25 -10.41
CA ALA A 197 8.69 1.55 -11.64
C ALA A 197 8.56 0.32 -12.54
N HIS A 198 9.63 -0.47 -12.69
CA HIS A 198 9.59 -1.74 -13.43
C HIS A 198 8.63 -2.74 -12.79
N SER A 199 8.68 -2.90 -11.47
CA SER A 199 7.79 -3.78 -10.72
C SER A 199 6.31 -3.39 -10.91
N LYS A 200 5.99 -2.10 -10.82
CA LYS A 200 4.63 -1.59 -11.05
C LYS A 200 4.15 -1.85 -12.47
N ARG A 201 5.00 -1.59 -13.48
CA ARG A 201 4.65 -1.88 -14.89
C ARG A 201 4.47 -3.37 -15.16
N TYR A 202 5.36 -4.20 -14.63
CA TYR A 202 5.22 -5.65 -14.73
C TYR A 202 3.91 -6.12 -14.11
N ARG A 203 3.61 -5.65 -12.89
CA ARG A 203 2.35 -5.93 -12.20
C ARG A 203 1.14 -5.53 -13.04
N ASN A 204 1.14 -4.32 -13.61
CA ASN A 204 0.05 -3.84 -14.46
C ASN A 204 -0.10 -4.65 -15.76
N SER A 205 0.97 -5.25 -16.27
CA SER A 205 0.94 -6.09 -17.48
C SER A 205 0.48 -7.53 -17.23
N GLN A 206 0.33 -7.95 -15.97
CA GLN A 206 -0.15 -9.29 -15.64
C GLN A 206 -1.56 -9.53 -16.18
N THR A 207 -1.85 -10.80 -16.46
CA THR A 207 -3.15 -11.19 -16.99
C THR A 207 -4.23 -11.00 -15.93
N ALA A 208 -5.33 -10.36 -16.32
CA ALA A 208 -6.54 -10.27 -15.54
C ALA A 208 -7.69 -10.92 -16.32
N ILE A 209 -8.48 -11.75 -15.63
CA ILE A 209 -9.71 -12.30 -16.18
C ILE A 209 -10.85 -11.90 -15.26
N ILE A 210 -11.85 -11.23 -15.82
CA ILE A 210 -13.10 -10.93 -15.13
C ILE A 210 -14.10 -12.00 -15.54
N GLY A 211 -14.46 -12.87 -14.60
CA GLY A 211 -15.54 -13.82 -14.77
C GLY A 211 -16.86 -13.25 -14.31
N CYS A 212 -17.86 -13.22 -15.19
CA CYS A 212 -19.25 -12.96 -14.86
C CYS A 212 -20.05 -14.26 -15.03
N ARG A 213 -20.70 -14.71 -13.95
CA ARG A 213 -21.58 -15.87 -13.94
C ARG A 213 -22.99 -15.44 -13.61
N VAL A 214 -23.94 -15.83 -14.44
CA VAL A 214 -25.37 -15.62 -14.21
C VAL A 214 -26.09 -16.95 -14.03
N GLN A 215 -27.00 -16.98 -13.06
CA GLN A 215 -27.91 -18.11 -12.86
C GLN A 215 -29.30 -17.72 -13.34
N PHE A 216 -29.73 -18.30 -14.46
CA PHE A 216 -31.10 -18.17 -14.93
C PHE A 216 -32.00 -19.07 -14.08
N ASN A 217 -32.96 -18.51 -13.36
CA ASN A 217 -33.94 -19.27 -12.59
C ASN A 217 -34.89 -20.03 -13.55
N LEU A 218 -34.67 -21.34 -13.69
CA LEU A 218 -35.44 -22.23 -14.58
C LEU A 218 -36.71 -22.81 -13.94
N ASP A 219 -37.08 -22.39 -12.72
CA ASP A 219 -38.11 -23.06 -11.91
C ASP A 219 -39.58 -22.81 -12.31
N LYS A 220 -39.88 -22.39 -13.55
CA LYS A 220 -41.27 -22.27 -14.04
C LYS A 220 -41.43 -22.84 -15.45
N LEU A 221 -42.20 -23.93 -15.51
CA LEU A 221 -42.63 -24.70 -16.67
C LEU A 221 -43.28 -23.84 -17.78
N ASP A 222 -42.52 -23.51 -18.83
CA ASP A 222 -42.99 -23.37 -20.22
C ASP A 222 -41.78 -23.28 -21.18
N ASP A 223 -41.30 -24.44 -21.63
CA ASP A 223 -39.97 -24.66 -22.23
C ASP A 223 -39.69 -23.91 -23.56
N LEU A 224 -40.69 -23.41 -24.27
CA LEU A 224 -40.49 -22.72 -25.56
C LEU A 224 -40.44 -21.18 -25.43
N TYR A 225 -41.33 -20.59 -24.63
CA TYR A 225 -41.36 -19.14 -24.39
C TYR A 225 -40.19 -18.66 -23.53
N TYR A 226 -39.74 -19.52 -22.60
CA TYR A 226 -38.55 -19.25 -21.78
C TYR A 226 -37.25 -19.23 -22.59
N SER A 227 -37.13 -20.03 -23.65
CA SER A 227 -35.90 -20.07 -24.46
C SER A 227 -35.57 -18.74 -25.14
N PHE A 228 -36.57 -18.02 -25.68
CA PHE A 228 -36.36 -16.73 -26.32
C PHE A 228 -36.15 -15.62 -25.29
N LYS A 229 -36.91 -15.61 -24.19
CA LYS A 229 -36.72 -14.64 -23.10
C LYS A 229 -35.31 -14.74 -22.51
N THR A 230 -34.84 -15.94 -22.20
CA THR A 230 -33.48 -16.17 -21.70
C THR A 230 -32.42 -15.70 -22.71
N LYS A 231 -32.62 -15.97 -24.00
CA LYS A 231 -31.73 -15.46 -25.07
C LYS A 231 -31.70 -13.93 -25.16
N TYR A 232 -32.85 -13.26 -25.00
CA TYR A 232 -32.88 -11.79 -24.94
C TYR A 232 -32.14 -11.26 -23.71
N GLN A 233 -32.35 -11.86 -22.53
CA GLN A 233 -31.63 -11.49 -21.31
C GLN A 233 -30.12 -11.71 -21.43
N GLU A 234 -29.71 -12.79 -22.09
CA GLU A 234 -28.31 -13.08 -22.39
C GLU A 234 -27.71 -12.06 -23.37
N LEU A 235 -28.47 -11.62 -24.37
CA LEU A 235 -28.05 -10.57 -25.30
C LEU A 235 -27.89 -9.22 -24.61
N ASP A 236 -28.83 -8.86 -23.73
CA ASP A 236 -28.76 -7.63 -22.94
C ASP A 236 -27.55 -7.65 -21.99
N LEU A 237 -27.35 -8.77 -21.29
CA LEU A 237 -26.17 -8.98 -20.47
C LEU A 237 -24.87 -8.85 -21.28
N LYS A 238 -24.81 -9.51 -22.44
CA LYS A 238 -23.65 -9.44 -23.33
C LYS A 238 -23.38 -8.01 -23.80
N ARG A 239 -24.44 -7.23 -24.06
CA ARG A 239 -24.32 -5.82 -24.43
C ARG A 239 -23.71 -5.00 -23.28
N SER A 240 -24.19 -5.16 -22.05
CA SER A 240 -23.64 -4.44 -20.90
C SER A 240 -22.20 -4.87 -20.60
N LEU A 241 -21.89 -6.17 -20.70
CA LEU A 241 -20.51 -6.66 -20.57
C LEU A 241 -19.58 -6.11 -21.65
N LEU A 242 -20.06 -5.93 -22.89
CA LEU A 242 -19.27 -5.32 -23.97
C LEU A 242 -18.91 -3.86 -23.66
N GLN A 243 -19.81 -3.10 -23.03
CA GLN A 243 -19.52 -1.71 -22.63
C GLN A 243 -18.38 -1.65 -21.61
N VAL A 244 -18.41 -2.53 -20.59
CA VAL A 244 -17.32 -2.64 -19.63
C VAL A 244 -16.03 -3.11 -20.31
N THR A 245 -16.14 -4.10 -21.20
CA THR A 245 -15.01 -4.66 -21.95
C THR A 245 -14.29 -3.59 -22.78
N GLU A 246 -15.03 -2.71 -23.45
CA GLU A 246 -14.46 -1.61 -24.24
C GLU A 246 -13.69 -0.62 -23.37
N LYS A 247 -14.23 -0.25 -22.20
CA LYS A 247 -13.58 0.68 -21.26
C LYS A 247 -12.24 0.15 -20.73
N ILE A 248 -12.12 -1.16 -20.54
CA ILE A 248 -10.93 -1.81 -19.95
C ILE A 248 -10.01 -2.47 -20.99
N ASN A 249 -10.14 -2.08 -22.27
CA ASN A 249 -9.35 -2.62 -23.37
C ASN A 249 -9.34 -4.18 -23.42
N GLY A 250 -10.47 -4.77 -23.07
CA GLY A 250 -10.61 -6.22 -22.90
C GLY A 250 -11.12 -6.95 -24.14
N SER A 251 -11.16 -8.28 -24.03
CA SER A 251 -11.81 -9.17 -24.99
C SER A 251 -12.83 -10.05 -24.30
N LEU A 252 -14.11 -9.93 -24.71
CA LEU A 252 -15.22 -10.70 -24.15
C LEU A 252 -15.35 -12.06 -24.85
N MET A 253 -15.39 -13.13 -24.05
CA MET A 253 -15.66 -14.49 -24.50
C MET A 253 -16.79 -15.09 -23.67
N GLN A 254 -17.71 -15.77 -24.34
CA GLN A 254 -18.76 -16.54 -23.69
C GLN A 254 -18.36 -18.02 -23.62
N LEU A 255 -18.54 -18.63 -22.45
CA LEU A 255 -18.22 -20.03 -22.17
C LEU A 255 -19.48 -20.81 -21.80
N GLY A 256 -20.14 -21.38 -22.81
CA GLY A 256 -21.42 -22.06 -22.63
C GLY A 256 -22.52 -21.09 -22.17
N ASP A 257 -23.46 -21.59 -21.39
CA ASP A 257 -24.62 -20.81 -20.98
C ASP A 257 -24.35 -20.09 -19.66
N GLY A 258 -24.48 -18.76 -19.66
CA GLY A 258 -24.43 -17.95 -18.44
C GLY A 258 -23.06 -17.75 -17.80
N LEU A 259 -21.95 -18.05 -18.48
CA LEU A 259 -20.59 -17.71 -18.05
C LEU A 259 -19.87 -16.89 -19.11
N PHE A 260 -19.32 -15.76 -18.70
CA PHE A 260 -18.62 -14.81 -19.55
C PHE A 260 -17.27 -14.46 -18.94
N PHE A 261 -16.21 -14.47 -19.75
CA PHE A 261 -14.88 -14.02 -19.38
C PHE A 261 -14.53 -12.78 -20.18
N ILE A 262 -14.02 -11.76 -19.49
CA ILE A 262 -13.34 -10.62 -20.11
C ILE A 262 -11.86 -10.80 -19.81
N PHE A 263 -11.06 -10.99 -20.86
CA PHE A 263 -9.60 -11.03 -20.76
C PHE A 263 -9.06 -9.62 -20.91
N THR A 264 -8.21 -9.20 -19.98
CA THR A 264 -7.51 -7.91 -20.02
C THR A 264 -6.20 -8.02 -19.22
N THR A 265 -5.56 -6.89 -18.93
CA THR A 265 -4.40 -6.80 -18.04
C THR A 265 -4.77 -6.09 -16.74
N ARG A 266 -4.06 -6.40 -15.64
CA ARG A 266 -4.32 -5.84 -14.31
C ARG A 266 -4.42 -4.31 -14.30
N GLY A 267 -3.55 -3.63 -15.06
CA GLY A 267 -3.52 -2.16 -15.14
C GLY A 267 -4.75 -1.52 -15.77
N GLU A 268 -5.55 -2.27 -16.53
CA GLU A 268 -6.80 -1.79 -17.15
C GLU A 268 -8.01 -1.93 -16.21
N VAL A 269 -7.87 -2.70 -15.12
CA VAL A 269 -8.91 -2.88 -14.11
C VAL A 269 -8.75 -1.81 -13.04
N SER A 270 -9.18 -0.59 -13.37
CA SER A 270 -9.15 0.58 -12.48
C SER A 270 -10.25 0.53 -11.41
N GLU A 271 -10.22 1.48 -10.47
CA GLU A 271 -11.32 1.65 -9.51
C GLU A 271 -12.66 1.96 -10.20
N ASP A 272 -12.66 2.82 -11.22
CA ASP A 272 -13.84 3.09 -12.05
C ASP A 272 -14.39 1.80 -12.69
N ALA A 273 -13.52 0.87 -13.12
CA ALA A 273 -13.93 -0.41 -13.66
C ALA A 273 -14.58 -1.31 -12.59
N TYR A 274 -14.11 -1.28 -11.34
CA TYR A 274 -14.79 -1.98 -10.24
C TYR A 274 -16.17 -1.40 -9.96
N GLU A 275 -16.32 -0.07 -9.97
CA GLU A 275 -17.61 0.60 -9.81
C GLU A 275 -18.59 0.21 -10.93
N ASP A 276 -18.15 0.29 -12.19
CA ASP A 276 -18.94 -0.12 -13.36
C ASP A 276 -19.42 -1.59 -13.26
N LEU A 277 -18.55 -2.49 -12.78
CA LEU A 277 -18.90 -3.91 -12.59
C LEU A 277 -19.89 -4.11 -11.44
N LEU A 278 -19.79 -3.33 -10.35
CA LEU A 278 -20.75 -3.37 -9.25
C LEU A 278 -22.12 -2.84 -9.70
N ASP A 279 -22.15 -1.73 -10.44
CA ASP A 279 -23.36 -1.19 -11.07
C ASP A 279 -24.03 -2.24 -11.98
N LEU A 280 -23.22 -2.94 -12.79
CA LEU A 280 -23.70 -3.99 -13.68
C LEU A 280 -24.40 -5.12 -12.90
N ILE A 281 -23.84 -5.57 -11.77
CA ILE A 281 -24.47 -6.62 -10.94
C ILE A 281 -25.85 -6.15 -10.44
N GLU A 282 -25.95 -4.90 -9.98
CA GLU A 282 -27.21 -4.33 -9.48
C GLU A 282 -28.25 -4.17 -10.60
N GLU A 283 -27.83 -3.70 -11.77
CA GLU A 283 -28.68 -3.54 -12.95
C GLU A 283 -29.26 -4.90 -13.41
N ILE A 284 -28.41 -5.93 -13.52
CA ILE A 284 -28.85 -7.29 -13.90
C ILE A 284 -29.90 -7.81 -12.92
N LYS A 285 -29.68 -7.60 -11.62
CA LYS A 285 -30.63 -8.04 -10.58
C LYS A 285 -31.97 -7.32 -10.70
N LEU A 286 -31.97 -6.00 -10.90
CA LEU A 286 -33.17 -5.17 -10.98
C LEU A 286 -33.99 -5.40 -12.26
N GLN A 287 -33.34 -5.44 -13.42
CA GLN A 287 -34.03 -5.51 -14.71
C GLN A 287 -34.47 -6.92 -15.06
N ASN A 288 -33.66 -7.93 -14.72
CA ASN A 288 -33.83 -9.28 -15.23
C ASN A 288 -34.25 -10.31 -14.18
N ASN A 289 -34.25 -9.93 -12.88
CA ASN A 289 -34.47 -10.85 -11.77
C ASN A 289 -33.53 -12.07 -11.82
N ILE A 290 -32.28 -11.83 -12.25
CA ILE A 290 -31.20 -12.80 -12.41
C ILE A 290 -30.16 -12.53 -11.32
N GLU A 291 -29.66 -13.60 -10.68
CA GLU A 291 -28.49 -13.48 -9.80
C GLU A 291 -27.21 -13.50 -10.65
N ALA A 292 -26.49 -12.38 -10.66
CA ALA A 292 -25.16 -12.25 -11.26
C ALA A 292 -24.07 -12.30 -10.18
N SER A 293 -22.95 -12.89 -10.54
CA SER A 293 -21.77 -13.01 -9.68
C SER A 293 -20.53 -12.66 -10.49
N ILE A 294 -19.66 -11.81 -9.95
CA ILE A 294 -18.41 -11.41 -10.61
C ILE A 294 -17.22 -11.81 -9.73
N SER A 295 -16.22 -12.40 -10.38
CA SER A 295 -14.95 -12.80 -9.79
C SER A 295 -13.82 -12.38 -10.72
N ILE A 296 -12.80 -11.72 -10.18
CA ILE A 296 -11.65 -11.23 -10.94
C ILE A 296 -10.44 -12.03 -10.50
N GLY A 297 -9.79 -12.73 -11.42
CA GLY A 297 -8.57 -13.47 -11.16
C GLY A 297 -7.40 -12.81 -11.87
N PHE A 298 -6.34 -12.55 -11.12
CA PHE A 298 -5.07 -12.10 -11.66
C PHE A 298 -4.08 -13.27 -11.72
N GLY A 299 -3.15 -13.24 -12.66
CA GLY A 299 -2.08 -14.24 -12.70
C GLY A 299 -1.02 -13.91 -13.73
N GLU A 300 0.10 -14.62 -13.61
CA GLU A 300 1.21 -14.54 -14.57
C GLU A 300 0.84 -15.17 -15.92
N THR A 301 -0.14 -16.09 -15.91
CA THR A 301 -0.65 -16.76 -17.11
C THR A 301 -2.18 -16.69 -17.15
N VAL A 302 -2.74 -16.80 -18.36
CA VAL A 302 -4.19 -16.95 -18.59
C VAL A 302 -4.78 -18.10 -17.78
N SER A 303 -4.07 -19.24 -17.72
CA SER A 303 -4.51 -20.41 -16.95
C SER A 303 -4.61 -20.12 -15.46
N GLN A 304 -3.61 -19.44 -14.89
CA GLN A 304 -3.62 -19.06 -13.47
C GLN A 304 -4.72 -18.05 -13.16
N ALA A 305 -4.85 -17.00 -13.98
CA ALA A 305 -5.92 -16.01 -13.84
C ALA A 305 -7.30 -16.67 -13.90
N GLU A 306 -7.51 -17.63 -14.80
CA GLU A 306 -8.77 -18.39 -14.89
C GLU A 306 -9.02 -19.24 -13.64
N GLN A 307 -7.98 -19.95 -13.16
CA GLN A 307 -8.08 -20.72 -11.92
C GLN A 307 -8.45 -19.82 -10.73
N ASN A 308 -7.89 -18.61 -10.69
CA ASN A 308 -8.18 -17.61 -9.67
C ASN A 308 -9.62 -17.08 -9.77
N VAL A 309 -10.14 -16.83 -10.98
CA VAL A 309 -11.58 -16.54 -11.18
C VAL A 309 -12.46 -17.65 -10.61
N ARG A 310 -12.13 -18.91 -10.94
CA ARG A 310 -12.86 -20.09 -10.45
C ARG A 310 -12.77 -20.23 -8.93
N LEU A 311 -11.61 -19.91 -8.34
CA LEU A 311 -11.42 -19.89 -6.89
C LEU A 311 -12.28 -18.81 -6.22
N GLY A 312 -12.35 -17.61 -6.79
CA GLY A 312 -13.22 -16.55 -6.30
C GLY A 312 -14.69 -16.97 -6.32
N PHE A 313 -15.17 -17.54 -7.43
CA PHE A 313 -16.54 -18.08 -7.50
C PHE A 313 -16.84 -19.17 -6.46
N ARG A 314 -15.87 -20.03 -6.10
CA ARG A 314 -16.06 -21.06 -5.05
C ARG A 314 -16.14 -20.45 -3.65
N ASN A 315 -15.50 -19.31 -3.43
CA ASN A 315 -15.46 -18.61 -2.15
C ASN A 315 -16.56 -17.55 -2.01
N MET A 316 -17.34 -17.35 -3.07
CA MET A 316 -18.45 -16.42 -3.12
C MET A 316 -19.63 -16.97 -2.31
N THR A 317 -20.08 -16.19 -1.33
CA THR A 317 -21.27 -16.49 -0.53
C THR A 317 -22.46 -15.73 -1.09
N LYS A 318 -23.68 -16.26 -0.98
CA LYS A 318 -24.88 -15.49 -1.30
C LYS A 318 -24.91 -14.24 -0.40
N GLN A 319 -24.71 -13.08 -0.99
CA GLN A 319 -24.82 -11.80 -0.31
C GLN A 319 -26.04 -11.04 -0.83
N GLU A 320 -26.68 -10.25 0.04
CA GLU A 320 -27.81 -9.41 -0.37
C GLU A 320 -27.36 -8.27 -1.31
N GLN A 321 -26.10 -7.85 -1.21
CA GLN A 321 -25.48 -6.75 -1.94
C GLN A 321 -24.59 -7.24 -3.09
N ALA A 322 -24.40 -6.37 -4.10
CA ALA A 322 -23.45 -6.61 -5.18
C ALA A 322 -22.02 -6.67 -4.63
N THR A 323 -21.30 -7.74 -5.00
CA THR A 323 -19.92 -7.96 -4.55
C THR A 323 -19.06 -8.52 -5.67
N ILE A 324 -17.79 -8.13 -5.65
CA ILE A 324 -16.73 -8.66 -6.51
C ILE A 324 -15.71 -9.34 -5.61
N LEU A 325 -15.32 -10.56 -5.96
CA LEU A 325 -14.16 -11.23 -5.36
C LEU A 325 -12.97 -11.13 -6.29
N LEU A 326 -11.91 -10.48 -5.83
CA LEU A 326 -10.63 -10.39 -6.50
C LEU A 326 -9.73 -11.48 -5.95
N VAL A 327 -8.98 -12.17 -6.80
CA VAL A 327 -8.04 -13.22 -6.42
C VAL A 327 -6.70 -12.95 -7.07
N ASP A 328 -5.70 -12.63 -6.25
CA ASP A 328 -4.34 -12.27 -6.69
C ASP A 328 -3.50 -13.54 -6.99
N GLU A 329 -2.30 -13.39 -7.57
CA GLU A 329 -1.39 -14.49 -7.92
C GLU A 329 -1.01 -15.36 -6.71
N ASP A 330 -0.95 -14.78 -5.51
CA ASP A 330 -0.69 -15.45 -4.23
C ASP A 330 -1.94 -16.11 -3.61
N GLN A 331 -3.08 -16.09 -4.32
CA GLN A 331 -4.38 -16.57 -3.84
C GLN A 331 -4.92 -15.81 -2.60
N SER A 332 -4.43 -14.59 -2.37
CA SER A 332 -5.15 -13.61 -1.57
C SER A 332 -6.48 -13.28 -2.25
N ILE A 333 -7.54 -13.20 -1.44
CA ILE A 333 -8.88 -12.87 -1.89
C ILE A 333 -9.30 -11.56 -1.25
N THR A 334 -9.63 -10.58 -2.08
CA THR A 334 -10.19 -9.30 -1.66
C THR A 334 -11.65 -9.22 -2.05
N LEU A 335 -12.50 -8.83 -1.12
CA LEU A 335 -13.91 -8.55 -1.36
C LEU A 335 -14.10 -7.05 -1.52
N LYS A 336 -14.61 -6.64 -2.68
CA LYS A 336 -15.03 -5.27 -2.98
C LYS A 336 -16.56 -5.15 -3.03
N ASN A 337 -17.08 -4.09 -2.43
CA ASN A 337 -18.48 -3.68 -2.50
C ASN A 337 -18.59 -2.14 -2.41
N LYS A 338 -19.77 -1.56 -2.66
CA LYS A 338 -19.97 -0.10 -2.66
C LYS A 338 -19.99 0.57 -1.27
N GLN A 339 -20.11 -0.19 -0.18
CA GLN A 339 -20.51 0.35 1.14
C GLN A 339 -19.54 0.04 2.29
N THR A 340 -18.52 -0.79 2.08
CA THR A 340 -17.54 -1.16 3.12
C THR A 340 -16.12 -1.07 2.58
N GLU A 341 -15.16 -0.80 3.47
CA GLU A 341 -13.73 -0.93 3.17
C GLU A 341 -13.41 -2.35 2.65
N ASP A 342 -12.46 -2.42 1.70
CA ASP A 342 -11.98 -3.65 1.08
C ASP A 342 -11.57 -4.69 2.14
N LEU A 343 -12.17 -5.88 2.09
CA LEU A 343 -11.81 -6.98 2.99
C LEU A 343 -10.88 -7.96 2.27
N SER A 344 -9.60 -7.98 2.66
CA SER A 344 -8.59 -8.91 2.12
C SER A 344 -8.29 -10.07 3.07
N TYR A 345 -8.28 -11.30 2.56
CA TYR A 345 -7.88 -12.50 3.30
C TYR A 345 -7.15 -13.51 2.41
N GLN A 346 -6.14 -14.21 2.92
CA GLN A 346 -5.44 -15.24 2.15
C GLN A 346 -6.08 -16.62 2.26
N THR A 347 -6.35 -17.25 1.11
CA THR A 347 -6.77 -18.66 1.08
C THR A 347 -5.61 -19.64 1.16
N VAL A 348 -4.38 -19.19 0.86
CA VAL A 348 -3.14 -19.95 1.03
C VAL A 348 -2.04 -19.12 1.71
N GLU A 349 -2.12 -18.95 3.02
CA GLU A 349 -0.99 -18.45 3.82
C GLU A 349 -0.01 -19.60 4.14
N THR A 350 1.22 -19.51 3.64
CA THR A 350 2.30 -20.47 3.93
C THR A 350 3.00 -20.02 5.21
N GLY A 351 2.88 -20.79 6.30
CA GLY A 351 3.61 -20.52 7.55
C GLY A 351 2.76 -20.19 8.77
N ALA A 352 1.45 -19.94 8.62
CA ALA A 352 0.59 -19.67 9.77
C ALA A 352 0.36 -20.95 10.59
N ASP A 353 0.83 -20.97 11.85
CA ASP A 353 0.83 -22.16 12.70
C ASP A 353 -0.58 -22.71 12.95
N TRP A 354 -1.62 -21.87 12.88
CA TRP A 354 -3.02 -22.28 13.02
C TRP A 354 -3.48 -23.27 11.92
N ARG A 355 -2.89 -23.24 10.73
CA ARG A 355 -3.25 -24.17 9.64
C ARG A 355 -2.84 -25.61 9.91
N LYS A 356 -1.68 -25.82 10.53
CA LYS A 356 -1.26 -27.14 10.99
C LYS A 356 -2.27 -27.69 12.00
N LYS A 357 -2.83 -26.82 12.84
CA LYS A 357 -3.77 -27.19 13.88
C LYS A 357 -5.15 -27.60 13.35
N ILE A 358 -5.59 -27.08 12.20
CA ILE A 358 -6.92 -27.39 11.62
C ILE A 358 -6.92 -28.49 10.56
N LYS A 359 -5.77 -29.14 10.30
CA LYS A 359 -5.63 -30.14 9.22
C LYS A 359 -6.62 -31.31 9.34
N ASP A 360 -6.96 -31.71 10.57
CA ASP A 360 -7.89 -32.80 10.87
C ASP A 360 -9.28 -32.29 11.31
N ALA A 361 -9.54 -30.99 11.23
CA ALA A 361 -10.81 -30.39 11.64
C ALA A 361 -11.80 -30.28 10.50
N SER A 362 -13.10 -30.32 10.84
CA SER A 362 -14.19 -30.17 9.85
C SER A 362 -14.47 -28.70 9.49
N ILE A 363 -13.42 -27.93 9.23
CA ILE A 363 -13.49 -26.52 8.80
C ILE A 363 -12.49 -26.27 7.66
N SER A 364 -12.93 -25.58 6.62
CA SER A 364 -12.04 -25.14 5.54
C SER A 364 -11.11 -24.00 6.01
N PRO A 365 -9.81 -24.01 5.64
CA PRO A 365 -8.88 -22.93 5.93
C PRO A 365 -9.39 -21.53 5.53
N GLY A 366 -10.08 -21.42 4.39
CA GLY A 366 -10.63 -20.14 3.93
C GLY A 366 -11.68 -19.52 4.86
N VAL A 367 -12.44 -20.35 5.60
CA VAL A 367 -13.41 -19.86 6.61
C VAL A 367 -12.67 -19.25 7.79
N VAL A 368 -11.58 -19.88 8.25
CA VAL A 368 -10.77 -19.36 9.36
C VAL A 368 -10.06 -18.06 8.94
N SER A 369 -9.47 -18.02 7.75
CA SER A 369 -8.87 -16.80 7.19
C SER A 369 -9.87 -15.64 7.10
N LYS A 370 -11.10 -15.90 6.65
CA LYS A 370 -12.18 -14.89 6.61
C LYS A 370 -12.50 -14.34 8.00
N ILE A 371 -12.62 -15.21 9.01
CA ILE A 371 -12.90 -14.79 10.39
C ILE A 371 -11.76 -13.92 10.93
N ILE A 372 -10.50 -14.28 10.67
CA ILE A 372 -9.32 -13.47 11.07
C ILE A 372 -9.38 -12.09 10.42
N ALA A 373 -9.67 -12.02 9.12
CA ALA A 373 -9.74 -10.77 8.39
C ALA A 373 -10.87 -9.87 8.91
N TYR A 374 -12.08 -10.40 9.11
CA TYR A 374 -13.19 -9.63 9.69
C TYR A 374 -12.91 -9.18 11.12
N ALA A 375 -12.29 -10.02 11.95
CA ALA A 375 -11.92 -9.64 13.31
C ALA A 375 -10.92 -8.47 13.31
N LYS A 376 -9.94 -8.47 12.39
CA LYS A 376 -9.01 -7.34 12.20
C LYS A 376 -9.74 -6.08 11.70
N GLN A 377 -10.57 -6.20 10.66
CA GLN A 377 -11.31 -5.07 10.07
C GLN A 377 -12.20 -4.37 11.09
N TYR A 378 -12.94 -5.13 11.91
CA TYR A 378 -13.82 -4.55 12.93
C TYR A 378 -13.10 -4.21 14.24
N HIS A 379 -11.77 -4.32 14.31
CA HIS A 379 -10.96 -4.16 15.52
C HIS A 379 -11.51 -4.97 16.71
N ARG A 380 -11.89 -6.22 16.45
CA ARG A 380 -12.50 -7.14 17.42
C ARG A 380 -11.48 -8.16 17.91
N ASP A 381 -10.84 -7.84 19.03
CA ASP A 381 -9.97 -8.78 19.75
C ASP A 381 -10.75 -9.94 20.41
N GLN A 382 -12.05 -9.74 20.61
CA GLN A 382 -12.97 -10.70 21.20
C GLN A 382 -14.26 -10.75 20.39
N PHE A 383 -14.74 -11.97 20.12
CA PHE A 383 -15.90 -12.21 19.26
C PHE A 383 -16.70 -13.43 19.71
N THR A 384 -17.97 -13.46 19.33
CA THR A 384 -18.96 -14.48 19.70
C THR A 384 -19.43 -15.25 18.48
N SER A 385 -20.25 -16.30 18.70
CA SER A 385 -20.92 -17.00 17.60
C SER A 385 -21.85 -16.11 16.79
N GLN A 386 -22.37 -15.02 17.38
CA GLN A 386 -23.19 -14.06 16.66
C GLN A 386 -22.33 -13.23 15.70
N ASP A 387 -21.16 -12.78 16.14
CA ASP A 387 -20.23 -12.03 15.30
C ASP A 387 -19.77 -12.88 14.12
N VAL A 388 -19.35 -14.13 14.36
CA VAL A 388 -18.99 -15.08 13.29
C VAL A 388 -20.17 -15.34 12.35
N SER A 389 -21.38 -15.46 12.88
CA SER A 389 -22.58 -15.67 12.04
C SER A 389 -22.88 -14.46 11.17
N ARG A 390 -22.66 -13.25 11.69
CA ARG A 390 -22.82 -11.98 10.95
C ARG A 390 -21.74 -11.84 9.88
N TRP A 391 -20.49 -12.06 10.23
CA TRP A 391 -19.33 -11.97 9.32
C TRP A 391 -19.44 -12.94 8.15
N LEU A 392 -19.87 -14.17 8.42
CA LEU A 392 -20.00 -15.21 7.39
C LEU A 392 -21.38 -15.25 6.74
N GLN A 393 -22.29 -14.33 7.10
CA GLN A 393 -23.71 -14.32 6.69
C GLN A 393 -24.34 -15.73 6.77
N SER A 394 -24.12 -16.40 7.90
CA SER A 394 -24.58 -17.78 8.14
C SER A 394 -25.39 -17.87 9.44
N THR A 395 -25.99 -19.03 9.72
CA THR A 395 -26.78 -19.20 10.96
C THR A 395 -25.89 -19.20 12.21
N GLU A 396 -26.42 -18.74 13.35
CA GLU A 396 -25.70 -18.79 14.64
C GLU A 396 -25.29 -20.23 15.01
N ARG A 397 -26.07 -21.24 14.59
CA ARG A 397 -25.72 -22.66 14.73
C ARG A 397 -24.44 -23.00 13.98
N ASN A 398 -24.28 -22.52 12.75
CA ASN A 398 -23.05 -22.71 11.97
C ASN A 398 -21.89 -21.94 12.59
N GLY A 399 -22.10 -20.70 13.04
CA GLY A 399 -21.11 -19.91 13.77
C GLY A 399 -20.58 -20.62 15.02
N ARG A 400 -21.48 -21.20 15.84
CA ARG A 400 -21.10 -22.03 17.01
C ARG A 400 -20.31 -23.28 16.62
N ARG A 401 -20.72 -23.97 15.55
CA ARG A 401 -20.01 -25.15 15.05
C ARG A 401 -18.58 -24.79 14.64
N ILE A 402 -18.40 -23.71 13.90
CA ILE A 402 -17.08 -23.23 13.47
C ILE A 402 -16.23 -22.86 14.68
N LEU A 403 -16.74 -22.07 15.63
CA LEU A 403 -15.99 -21.71 16.84
C LEU A 403 -15.60 -22.91 17.69
N THR A 404 -16.48 -23.90 17.82
CA THR A 404 -16.20 -25.14 18.56
C THR A 404 -15.06 -25.93 17.93
N GLU A 405 -15.05 -26.01 16.60
CA GLU A 405 -13.97 -26.71 15.88
C GLU A 405 -12.67 -25.90 15.92
N MET A 406 -12.72 -24.56 15.83
CA MET A 406 -11.53 -23.69 16.00
C MET A 406 -10.95 -23.78 17.42
N GLU A 407 -11.80 -23.89 18.45
CA GLU A 407 -11.44 -24.08 19.85
C GLU A 407 -10.77 -25.45 20.07
N LYS A 408 -11.33 -26.54 19.53
CA LYS A 408 -10.70 -27.88 19.58
C LYS A 408 -9.30 -27.90 18.97
N THR A 409 -9.09 -27.09 17.94
CA THR A 409 -7.80 -26.96 17.26
C THR A 409 -6.88 -25.91 17.87
N ASN A 410 -7.21 -25.32 19.03
CA ASN A 410 -6.40 -24.28 19.66
C ASN A 410 -6.04 -23.10 18.72
N VAL A 411 -6.96 -22.73 17.83
CA VAL A 411 -6.89 -21.52 16.98
C VAL A 411 -7.57 -20.34 17.68
N VAL A 412 -8.57 -20.63 18.51
CA VAL A 412 -9.19 -19.68 19.43
C VAL A 412 -9.30 -20.30 20.81
N GLU A 413 -9.39 -19.46 21.83
CA GLU A 413 -9.70 -19.86 23.20
C GLU A 413 -10.96 -19.13 23.69
N GLN A 414 -11.74 -19.81 24.52
CA GLN A 414 -12.83 -19.17 25.24
C GLN A 414 -12.22 -18.25 26.32
N CYS A 415 -12.38 -16.94 26.17
CA CYS A 415 -11.83 -15.93 27.08
C CYS A 415 -12.89 -15.28 27.99
N GLY A 416 -14.17 -15.60 27.80
CA GLY A 416 -15.23 -15.10 28.67
C GLY A 416 -16.63 -15.58 28.31
N GLU A 417 -17.62 -15.00 28.99
CA GLU A 417 -19.04 -15.19 28.71
C GLU A 417 -19.75 -13.83 28.71
N ALA A 418 -20.52 -13.55 27.66
CA ALA A 418 -21.35 -12.35 27.54
C ALA A 418 -22.80 -12.69 27.87
N GLN A 419 -23.42 -11.92 28.78
CA GLN A 419 -24.86 -11.99 29.03
C GLN A 419 -25.60 -11.17 27.97
N SER A 420 -26.44 -11.83 27.17
CA SER A 420 -27.52 -11.15 26.45
C SER A 420 -28.65 -10.87 27.44
N GLY A 421 -29.14 -9.63 27.49
CA GLY A 421 -30.16 -9.20 28.45
C GLY A 421 -31.38 -10.12 28.62
N GLU A 422 -31.89 -10.07 29.85
CA GLU A 422 -33.12 -10.59 30.46
C GLU A 422 -33.56 -12.06 30.29
N ARG A 423 -33.13 -12.85 29.29
CA ARG A 423 -33.35 -14.32 29.30
C ARG A 423 -32.55 -15.05 28.21
N GLY A 424 -31.57 -15.86 28.61
CA GLY A 424 -30.81 -16.76 27.73
C GLY A 424 -29.59 -17.37 28.43
N ARG A 425 -29.09 -18.51 27.94
CA ARG A 425 -27.81 -19.06 28.41
C ARG A 425 -26.67 -18.08 28.04
N PRO A 426 -25.68 -17.87 28.93
CA PRO A 426 -24.52 -17.01 28.63
C PRO A 426 -23.86 -17.39 27.30
N ARG A 427 -23.46 -16.40 26.52
CA ARG A 427 -22.80 -16.61 25.23
C ARG A 427 -21.29 -16.68 25.44
N LYS A 428 -20.66 -17.74 24.95
CA LYS A 428 -19.20 -17.85 24.97
C LYS A 428 -18.56 -16.76 24.13
N VAL A 429 -17.52 -16.12 24.68
CA VAL A 429 -16.68 -15.14 24.01
C VAL A 429 -15.34 -15.78 23.72
N TYR A 430 -14.87 -15.63 22.49
CA TYR A 430 -13.65 -16.23 21.97
C TYR A 430 -12.64 -15.15 21.59
N ARG A 431 -11.35 -15.49 21.67
CA ARG A 431 -10.24 -14.70 21.11
C ARG A 431 -9.26 -15.61 20.39
N PHE A 432 -8.45 -15.08 19.49
CA PHE A 432 -7.38 -15.84 18.86
C PHE A 432 -6.25 -16.15 19.84
N THR A 433 -5.75 -17.39 19.80
CA THR A 433 -4.61 -17.86 20.59
C THR A 433 -3.31 -17.57 19.82
N GLN A 434 -2.71 -16.39 20.04
CA GLN A 434 -1.47 -15.90 19.41
C GLN A 434 -1.41 -16.18 17.89
N LEU A 435 -1.87 -15.20 17.10
CA LEU A 435 -1.82 -15.23 15.63
C LEU A 435 -0.39 -15.25 15.09
#